data_AF-A0A822YGH4-F1
#
_entry.id   AF-A0A822YGH4-F1
#
_cell.length_a   1.000
_cell.length_b   1.000
_cell.length_c   1.000
_cell.angle_alpha   90.00
_cell.angle_beta   90.00
_cell.angle_gamma   90.00
#
_symmetry.space_group_name_H-M   'P 1'
#
loop_
_entity.id
_entity.type
_entity.pdbx_description
1 polymer ?
#
loop_
_entity_poly.entity_id
_entity_poly.type
_entity_poly.pdbx_seq_one_letter_code
_entity_poly.pdbx_strand_id
1 'polypeptide(L)'
;MVPCPEALLRFVFSLTLLSAAAFASSPFPISNGTTVFDLLPQFGLPSGLLPSSVRNFSFANDGRFVVEMEKPCSIQFDYLVYYERKITGTLKYGSITNLKGIRVKRLFLWLDVEEIRVDLPPSYYIYFQVGLINKKLDAGQFRTVHPCQNGVSCEGSWKDLLKVPTPFNEVTMLLTE
;
A
#
# COMPACT_ATOMS: atom_id res chain seq x y z
N MET A 1 -9.98 -13.27 -13.97
CA MET A 1 -8.54 -13.43 -13.64
C MET A 1 -7.89 -12.07 -13.75
N VAL A 2 -7.69 -11.38 -12.63
CA VAL A 2 -6.86 -10.17 -12.62
C VAL A 2 -5.46 -10.65 -12.28
N PRO A 3 -4.48 -10.55 -13.19
CA PRO A 3 -3.12 -10.95 -12.88
C PRO A 3 -2.59 -10.00 -11.79
N CYS A 4 -2.31 -10.56 -10.61
CA CYS A 4 -1.22 -10.06 -9.76
C CYS A 4 0.05 -10.11 -10.65
N PRO A 5 0.88 -9.05 -10.75
CA PRO A 5 2.15 -9.16 -11.44
C PRO A 5 3.05 -10.04 -10.58
N GLU A 6 2.92 -11.36 -10.80
CA GLU A 6 3.84 -12.37 -10.34
C GLU A 6 5.21 -12.07 -10.94
N ALA A 7 6.21 -12.01 -10.07
CA ALA A 7 7.30 -12.97 -10.08
C ALA A 7 7.54 -13.68 -11.43
N LEU A 8 8.05 -12.95 -12.42
CA LEU A 8 8.60 -13.52 -13.64
C LEU A 8 10.00 -12.94 -13.86
N LEU A 9 11.00 -13.59 -13.26
CA LEU A 9 12.27 -13.87 -13.93
C LEU A 9 13.09 -14.84 -13.08
N ARG A 10 12.74 -16.13 -13.19
CA ARG A 10 13.71 -17.22 -13.03
C ARG A 10 13.68 -18.07 -14.29
N PHE A 11 14.87 -18.56 -14.66
CA PHE A 11 15.26 -19.29 -15.87
C PHE A 11 15.51 -18.41 -17.11
N VAL A 12 16.70 -18.28 -17.73
CA VAL A 12 18.06 -18.84 -17.60
C VAL A 12 19.00 -17.92 -18.40
N PHE A 13 20.10 -17.44 -17.81
CA PHE A 13 21.38 -17.41 -18.53
C PHE A 13 22.54 -17.49 -17.54
N SER A 14 23.49 -18.34 -17.90
CA SER A 14 24.53 -18.94 -17.08
C SER A 14 25.54 -17.96 -16.45
N LEU A 15 26.02 -18.39 -15.27
CA LEU A 15 27.35 -18.15 -14.71
C LEU A 15 27.81 -16.69 -14.54
N THR A 16 27.45 -16.07 -13.41
CA THR A 16 28.20 -14.92 -12.89
C THR A 16 28.50 -15.11 -11.40
N LEU A 17 29.76 -14.83 -11.09
CA LEU A 17 30.51 -15.06 -9.85
C LEU A 17 29.75 -14.85 -8.53
N LEU A 18 30.10 -15.75 -7.60
CA LEU A 18 29.95 -15.67 -6.17
C LEU A 18 30.45 -14.30 -5.63
N SER A 19 29.54 -13.35 -5.38
CA SER A 19 29.78 -12.32 -4.37
C SER A 19 28.88 -12.64 -3.18
N ALA A 20 29.45 -13.26 -2.16
CA ALA A 20 28.85 -13.30 -0.84
C ALA A 20 28.89 -11.87 -0.27
N ALA A 21 27.93 -11.03 -0.64
CA ALA A 21 27.63 -9.85 0.15
C ALA A 21 27.02 -10.39 1.45
N ALA A 22 27.76 -10.30 2.55
CA ALA A 22 27.20 -10.54 3.86
C ALA A 22 26.12 -9.47 4.10
N PHE A 23 24.86 -9.87 4.10
CA PHE A 23 23.75 -9.02 4.52
C PHE A 23 23.91 -8.92 6.03
N ALA A 24 24.62 -7.87 6.45
CA ALA A 24 24.63 -7.44 7.83
C ALA A 24 23.19 -7.12 8.21
N SER A 25 22.52 -8.08 8.86
CA SER A 25 21.29 -7.82 9.58
C SER A 25 21.65 -6.87 10.71
N SER A 26 21.54 -5.57 10.45
CA SER A 26 21.67 -4.56 11.50
C SER A 26 20.66 -4.89 12.61
N PRO A 27 21.06 -4.90 13.89
CA PRO A 27 20.11 -5.05 14.98
C PRO A 27 19.10 -3.90 14.87
N PHE A 28 17.88 -4.22 14.45
CA PHE A 28 16.81 -3.23 14.39
C PHE A 28 16.38 -2.94 15.83
N PRO A 29 16.33 -1.67 16.25
CA PRO A 29 15.82 -1.33 17.57
C PRO A 29 14.38 -1.81 17.67
N ILE A 30 14.10 -2.57 18.73
CA ILE A 30 12.76 -2.99 19.10
C ILE A 30 11.96 -1.71 19.38
N SER A 31 10.84 -1.52 18.67
CA SER A 31 9.99 -0.35 18.83
C SER A 31 9.47 -0.26 20.27
N ASN A 32 9.67 0.89 20.92
CA ASN A 32 9.26 1.19 22.30
C ASN A 32 7.74 1.38 22.45
N GLY A 33 6.92 0.49 21.86
CA GLY A 33 5.46 0.61 21.88
C GLY A 33 4.86 1.67 20.95
N THR A 34 5.69 2.45 20.25
CA THR A 34 5.23 3.40 19.21
C THR A 34 4.75 2.61 17.99
N THR A 35 3.50 2.81 17.59
CA THR A 35 2.97 2.21 16.36
C THR A 35 3.37 3.05 15.14
N VAL A 36 3.30 2.45 13.94
CA VAL A 36 3.53 3.22 12.71
C VAL A 36 2.53 4.36 12.56
N PHE A 37 1.31 4.18 13.06
CA PHE A 37 0.24 5.18 13.01
C PHE A 37 0.54 6.39 13.89
N ASP A 38 1.31 6.20 14.97
CA ASP A 38 1.78 7.27 15.86
C ASP A 38 3.05 7.95 15.33
N LEU A 39 3.86 7.24 14.54
CA LEU A 39 5.09 7.76 13.97
C LEU A 39 4.81 8.72 12.80
N LEU A 40 3.88 8.37 11.90
CA LEU A 40 3.59 9.18 10.71
C LEU A 40 3.28 10.66 11.04
N PRO A 41 2.42 10.99 12.04
CA PRO A 41 2.14 12.38 12.41
C PRO A 41 3.36 13.16 12.91
N GLN A 42 4.32 12.49 13.56
CA GLN A 42 5.57 13.14 14.02
C GLN A 42 6.42 13.60 12.84
N PHE A 43 6.27 12.96 11.68
CA PHE A 43 6.88 13.35 10.42
C PHE A 43 5.93 14.19 9.54
N GLY A 44 4.83 14.72 10.08
CA GLY A 44 3.90 15.59 9.35
C GLY A 44 3.01 14.85 8.34
N LEU A 45 2.91 13.53 8.44
CA LEU A 45 2.09 12.69 7.55
C LEU A 45 0.82 12.21 8.27
N PRO A 46 -0.31 12.03 7.57
CA PRO A 46 -1.52 11.47 8.18
C PRO A 46 -1.30 10.06 8.74
N SER A 47 -1.92 9.75 9.88
CA SER A 47 -1.80 8.44 10.53
C SER A 47 -2.42 7.30 9.74
N GLY A 48 -3.41 7.58 8.90
CA GLY A 48 -4.19 6.60 8.13
C GLY A 48 -3.65 6.26 6.73
N LEU A 49 -2.38 6.53 6.44
CA LEU A 49 -1.77 6.15 5.15
C LEU A 49 -1.63 4.65 4.96
N LEU A 50 -1.54 3.91 6.06
CA LEU A 50 -1.41 2.46 6.10
C LEU A 50 -2.69 1.80 6.64
N PRO A 51 -2.99 0.57 6.19
CA PRO A 51 -4.15 -0.18 6.67
C PRO A 51 -3.99 -0.58 8.14
N SER A 52 -5.10 -0.84 8.84
CA SER A 52 -5.08 -1.33 10.22
C SER A 52 -4.47 -2.73 10.39
N SER A 53 -4.24 -3.47 9.30
CA SER A 53 -3.73 -4.84 9.29
C SER A 53 -2.21 -4.96 9.51
N VAL A 54 -1.54 -3.86 9.86
CA VAL A 54 -0.11 -3.86 10.22
C VAL A 54 0.12 -4.73 11.45
N ARG A 55 0.94 -5.77 11.29
CA ARG A 55 1.30 -6.68 12.36
C ARG A 55 2.61 -6.26 13.03
N ASN A 56 3.60 -5.91 12.20
CA ASN A 56 4.92 -5.55 12.69
C ASN A 56 5.43 -4.30 11.96
N PHE A 57 6.23 -3.53 12.67
CA PHE A 57 6.81 -2.30 12.18
C PHE A 57 8.24 -2.16 12.69
N SER A 58 9.13 -1.69 11.82
CA SER A 58 10.51 -1.40 12.17
C SER A 58 10.92 -0.08 11.52
N PHE A 59 11.60 0.75 12.30
CA PHE A 59 12.09 2.06 11.89
C PHE A 59 13.57 2.18 12.23
N ALA A 60 14.38 2.50 11.23
CA ALA A 60 15.82 2.69 11.38
C ALA A 60 16.14 4.18 11.56
N ASN A 61 17.30 4.45 12.17
CA ASN A 61 17.73 5.81 12.48
C ASN A 61 18.01 6.67 11.22
N ASP A 62 18.20 6.03 10.06
CA ASP A 62 18.37 6.69 8.77
C ASP A 62 17.04 7.01 8.06
N GLY A 63 15.91 6.80 8.73
CA GLY A 63 14.57 7.07 8.22
C GLY A 63 13.96 5.91 7.45
N ARG A 64 14.69 4.81 7.19
CA ARG A 64 14.11 3.64 6.51
C ARG A 64 13.12 2.93 7.42
N PHE A 65 12.00 2.51 6.84
CA PHE A 65 11.02 1.72 7.56
C PHE A 65 10.62 0.46 6.80
N VAL A 66 10.19 -0.52 7.57
CA VAL A 66 9.58 -1.76 7.08
C VAL A 66 8.30 -1.99 7.85
N VAL A 67 7.22 -2.23 7.11
CA VAL A 67 5.92 -2.61 7.62
C VAL A 67 5.61 -4.02 7.12
N GLU A 68 5.20 -4.90 8.02
CA GLU A 68 4.84 -6.27 7.69
C GLU A 68 3.41 -6.57 8.16
N MET A 69 2.65 -7.19 7.26
CA MET A 69 1.29 -7.66 7.48
C MET A 69 1.26 -9.19 7.35
N GLU A 70 0.19 -9.81 7.83
CA GLU A 70 0.02 -11.25 7.68
C GLU A 70 -0.33 -11.64 6.23
N LYS A 71 -1.18 -10.84 5.59
CA LYS A 71 -1.63 -11.00 4.22
C LYS A 71 -1.64 -9.64 3.49
N PRO A 72 -1.58 -9.64 2.15
CA PRO A 72 -1.85 -8.42 1.39
C PRO A 72 -3.24 -7.85 1.72
N CYS A 73 -3.38 -6.55 1.52
CA CYS A 73 -4.58 -5.82 1.88
C CYS A 73 -5.07 -4.94 0.74
N SER A 74 -6.38 -4.88 0.52
CA SER A 74 -6.99 -3.91 -0.40
C SER A 74 -7.91 -2.96 0.36
N ILE A 75 -7.85 -1.68 0.03
CA ILE A 75 -8.77 -0.66 0.53
C ILE A 75 -9.37 0.07 -0.66
N GLN A 76 -10.69 0.22 -0.65
CA GLN A 76 -11.42 1.01 -1.64
C GLN A 76 -11.57 2.45 -1.13
N PHE A 77 -10.82 3.37 -1.74
CA PHE A 77 -11.07 4.82 -1.65
C PHE A 77 -11.82 5.25 -2.93
N ASP A 78 -11.58 6.47 -3.41
CA ASP A 78 -11.95 6.91 -4.77
C ASP A 78 -11.37 5.99 -5.87
N TYR A 79 -10.34 5.21 -5.52
CA TYR A 79 -9.72 4.18 -6.34
C TYR A 79 -9.30 3.00 -5.45
N LEU A 80 -9.14 1.84 -6.06
CA LEU A 80 -8.68 0.64 -5.37
C LEU A 80 -7.18 0.74 -5.09
N VAL A 81 -6.80 0.69 -3.82
CA VAL A 81 -5.41 0.66 -3.35
C VAL A 81 -5.10 -0.72 -2.83
N TYR A 82 -4.02 -1.30 -3.34
CA TYR A 82 -3.51 -2.60 -2.95
C TYR A 82 -2.18 -2.41 -2.20
N TYR A 83 -2.11 -3.02 -1.03
CA TYR A 83 -0.96 -3.05 -0.16
C TYR A 83 -0.40 -4.47 -0.13
N GLU A 84 0.85 -4.64 -0.51
CA GLU A 84 1.57 -5.90 -0.41
C GLU A 84 1.84 -6.27 1.04
N ARG A 85 2.06 -7.56 1.31
CA ARG A 85 2.36 -8.07 2.66
C ARG A 85 3.53 -7.33 3.34
N LYS A 86 4.52 -6.89 2.56
CA LYS A 86 5.68 -6.14 3.03
C LYS A 86 5.73 -4.80 2.31
N ILE A 87 5.78 -3.72 3.09
CA ILE A 87 5.90 -2.35 2.58
C ILE A 87 7.23 -1.79 3.10
N THR A 88 7.96 -1.11 2.24
CA THR A 88 9.23 -0.46 2.60
C THR A 88 9.27 0.95 2.07
N GLY A 89 9.95 1.84 2.78
CA GLY A 89 10.16 3.21 2.32
C GLY A 89 11.17 3.95 3.19
N THR A 90 11.42 5.20 2.85
CA THR A 90 12.23 6.14 3.64
C THR A 90 11.35 7.29 4.07
N LEU A 91 11.16 7.42 5.38
CA LEU A 91 10.37 8.46 6.00
C LEU A 91 11.23 9.72 6.20
N LYS A 92 10.72 10.86 5.75
CA LYS A 92 11.26 12.19 5.99
C LYS A 92 10.13 13.11 6.44
N TYR A 93 10.48 14.26 7.00
CA TYR A 93 9.47 15.22 7.38
C TYR A 93 8.69 15.69 6.14
N GLY A 94 7.38 15.42 6.13
CA GLY A 94 6.45 15.72 5.06
C GLY A 94 6.43 14.72 3.90
N SER A 95 7.24 13.65 3.91
CA SER A 95 7.26 12.71 2.78
C SER A 95 7.73 11.29 3.09
N ILE A 96 7.33 10.36 2.22
CA ILE A 96 7.81 8.99 2.14
C ILE A 96 8.36 8.79 0.74
N THR A 97 9.65 8.47 0.61
CA THR A 97 10.31 8.20 -0.67
C THR A 97 10.79 6.75 -0.75
N ASN A 98 11.19 6.31 -1.96
CA ASN A 98 11.61 4.92 -2.21
C ASN A 98 10.55 3.90 -1.75
N LEU A 99 9.27 4.26 -1.91
CA LEU A 99 8.15 3.47 -1.43
C LEU A 99 7.96 2.25 -2.33
N LYS A 100 7.78 1.09 -1.71
CA LYS A 100 7.50 -0.18 -2.38
C LYS A 100 6.41 -0.93 -1.62
N GLY A 101 5.62 -1.70 -2.37
CA GLY A 101 4.52 -2.51 -1.82
C GLY A 101 3.18 -1.79 -1.74
N ILE A 102 3.01 -0.63 -2.39
CA ILE A 102 1.71 0.04 -2.52
C ILE A 102 1.42 0.28 -3.99
N ARG A 103 0.25 -0.18 -4.44
CA ARG A 103 -0.21 -0.06 -5.82
C ARG A 103 -1.60 0.50 -5.89
N VAL A 104 -1.87 1.27 -6.93
CA VAL A 104 -3.20 1.81 -7.22
C VAL A 104 -3.71 1.29 -8.55
N LYS A 105 -5.01 1.02 -8.63
CA LYS A 105 -5.64 0.58 -9.89
C LYS A 105 -6.13 1.76 -10.70
N ARG A 106 -5.70 1.86 -11.97
CA ARG A 106 -6.14 2.86 -12.95
C ARG A 106 -6.34 2.22 -14.31
N LEU A 107 -7.50 2.44 -14.95
CA LEU A 107 -7.80 1.98 -16.33
C LEU A 107 -7.33 0.53 -16.60
N PHE A 108 -7.72 -0.39 -15.71
CA PHE A 108 -7.35 -1.83 -15.72
C PHE A 108 -5.89 -2.18 -15.38
N LEU A 109 -5.00 -1.21 -15.22
CA LEU A 109 -3.59 -1.41 -14.86
C LEU A 109 -3.35 -1.15 -13.37
N TRP A 110 -2.35 -1.84 -12.82
CA TRP A 110 -1.80 -1.56 -11.49
C TRP A 110 -0.54 -0.72 -11.64
N LEU A 111 -0.47 0.37 -10.88
CA LEU A 111 0.66 1.30 -10.89
C LEU A 111 1.24 1.44 -9.49
N ASP A 112 2.56 1.40 -9.38
CA ASP A 112 3.27 1.55 -8.12
C ASP A 112 3.25 3.01 -7.63
N VAL A 113 3.10 3.17 -6.32
CA VAL A 113 3.29 4.45 -5.63
C VAL A 113 4.74 4.52 -5.17
N GLU A 114 5.50 5.47 -5.70
CA GLU A 114 6.94 5.61 -5.43
C GLU A 114 7.24 6.65 -4.34
N GLU A 115 6.39 7.67 -4.23
CA GLU A 115 6.51 8.74 -3.26
C GLU A 115 5.12 9.19 -2.75
N ILE A 116 5.06 9.55 -1.47
CA ILE A 116 3.92 10.23 -0.86
C ILE A 116 4.45 11.50 -0.20
N ARG A 117 3.84 12.66 -0.45
CA ARG A 117 4.26 13.92 0.17
C ARG A 117 3.08 14.83 0.49
N VAL A 118 3.21 15.65 1.52
CA VAL A 118 2.24 16.72 1.86
C VAL A 118 2.85 18.09 1.55
N ASP A 119 2.01 19.10 1.37
CA ASP A 119 2.50 20.48 1.36
C ASP A 119 2.95 20.87 2.78
N LEU A 120 3.99 21.72 2.87
CA LEU A 120 4.50 22.25 4.14
C LEU A 120 4.24 23.77 4.22
N PRO A 121 3.61 24.28 5.30
CA PRO A 121 3.09 23.54 6.46
C PRO A 121 1.93 22.60 6.07
N PRO A 122 1.70 21.50 6.83
CA PRO A 122 0.70 20.47 6.51
C PRO A 122 -0.65 21.06 6.11
N SER A 123 -1.00 20.91 4.83
CA SER A 123 -2.19 21.51 4.23
C SER A 123 -3.37 20.54 4.16
N TYR A 124 -4.37 20.87 3.35
CA TYR A 124 -5.51 20.00 3.04
C TYR A 124 -5.18 18.90 2.02
N TYR A 125 -4.00 18.93 1.39
CA TYR A 125 -3.69 18.06 0.27
C TYR A 125 -2.46 17.17 0.50
N ILE A 126 -2.54 15.99 -0.12
CA ILE A 126 -1.46 15.01 -0.18
C ILE A 126 -1.25 14.59 -1.63
N TYR A 127 0.00 14.30 -2.00
CA TYR A 127 0.41 13.98 -3.35
C TYR A 127 1.04 12.59 -3.38
N PHE A 128 0.54 11.77 -4.29
CA PHE A 128 1.04 10.42 -4.52
C PHE A 128 1.72 10.41 -5.89
N GLN A 129 3.00 10.08 -5.93
CA GLN A 129 3.71 9.85 -7.18
C GLN A 129 3.45 8.41 -7.64
N VAL A 130 2.74 8.28 -8.74
CA VAL A 130 2.33 7.01 -9.33
C VAL A 130 3.00 6.89 -10.69
N GLY A 131 4.09 6.12 -10.75
CA GLY A 131 5.02 6.17 -11.88
C GLY A 131 5.49 7.60 -12.17
N LEU A 132 5.23 8.10 -13.39
CA LEU A 132 5.63 9.45 -13.80
C LEU A 132 4.59 10.56 -13.50
N ILE A 133 3.49 10.23 -12.81
CA ILE A 133 2.37 11.14 -12.59
C ILE A 133 2.24 11.47 -11.11
N ASN A 134 2.03 12.75 -10.79
CA ASN A 134 1.68 13.19 -9.44
C ASN A 134 0.16 13.31 -9.30
N LYS A 135 -0.44 12.59 -8.36
CA LYS A 135 -1.86 12.66 -8.06
C LYS A 135 -2.08 13.46 -6.78
N LYS A 136 -2.82 14.57 -6.89
CA LYS A 136 -3.32 15.36 -5.77
C LYS A 136 -4.60 14.73 -5.19
N LEU A 137 -4.66 14.64 -3.87
CA LEU A 137 -5.72 14.00 -3.09
C LEU A 137 -6.02 14.82 -1.84
N ASP A 138 -7.23 14.66 -1.30
CA ASP A 138 -7.60 15.26 -0.03
C ASP A 138 -6.94 14.50 1.13
N ALA A 139 -6.18 15.21 1.97
CA ALA A 139 -5.49 14.62 3.10
C ALA A 139 -6.46 14.09 4.17
N GLY A 140 -7.71 14.59 4.20
CA GLY A 140 -8.76 14.17 5.12
C GLY A 140 -9.09 12.68 5.01
N GLN A 141 -9.05 12.12 3.79
CA GLN A 141 -9.29 10.68 3.54
C GLN A 141 -8.25 9.77 4.21
N PHE A 142 -7.09 10.31 4.62
CA PHE A 142 -6.01 9.55 5.24
C PHE A 142 -5.81 9.88 6.73
N ARG A 143 -6.71 10.66 7.34
CA ARG A 143 -6.62 11.00 8.78
C ARG A 143 -6.98 9.83 9.68
N THR A 144 -7.81 8.92 9.20
CA THR A 144 -8.27 7.75 9.97
C THR A 144 -7.63 6.48 9.42
N VAL A 145 -7.26 5.57 10.31
CA VAL A 145 -6.75 4.25 9.91
C VAL A 145 -7.90 3.42 9.35
N HIS A 146 -7.73 2.90 8.14
CA HIS A 146 -8.77 2.14 7.45
C HIS A 146 -8.61 0.64 7.70
N PRO A 147 -9.70 -0.09 7.98
CA PRO A 147 -9.65 -1.53 8.08
C PRO A 147 -9.37 -2.15 6.72
N CYS A 148 -8.68 -3.28 6.74
CA CYS A 148 -8.50 -4.04 5.52
C CYS A 148 -9.84 -4.58 5.03
N GLN A 149 -10.22 -4.26 3.79
CA GLN A 149 -11.39 -4.88 3.20
C GLN A 149 -11.01 -6.30 2.80
N ASN A 150 -11.73 -7.31 3.32
CA ASN A 150 -11.55 -8.69 2.89
C ASN A 150 -11.98 -8.81 1.42
N GLY A 151 -11.01 -8.66 0.51
CA GLY A 151 -11.21 -8.74 -0.93
C GLY A 151 -9.98 -9.35 -1.59
N VAL A 152 -10.05 -10.67 -1.78
CA VAL A 152 -9.15 -11.53 -2.58
C VAL A 152 -7.68 -11.51 -2.13
N SER A 153 -7.34 -12.45 -1.26
CA SER A 153 -5.95 -12.96 -1.19
C SER A 153 -5.58 -13.46 -2.60
N CYS A 154 -4.42 -13.09 -3.14
CA CYS A 154 -3.81 -13.79 -4.30
C CYS A 154 -3.29 -15.17 -3.85
N GLU A 155 -4.16 -15.95 -3.21
CA GLU A 155 -4.02 -17.36 -2.88
C GLU A 155 -5.30 -18.01 -3.38
N GLY A 156 -5.18 -18.82 -4.43
CA GLY A 156 -6.32 -19.37 -5.14
C GLY A 156 -7.22 -20.20 -4.25
N SER A 157 -8.36 -19.64 -3.87
CA SER A 157 -9.54 -20.42 -3.46
C SER A 157 -10.73 -19.95 -4.29
N TRP A 158 -10.89 -20.58 -5.45
CA TRP A 158 -12.01 -20.37 -6.38
C TRP A 158 -13.38 -20.79 -5.78
N LYS A 159 -13.42 -21.24 -4.53
CA LYS A 159 -14.65 -21.67 -3.86
C LYS A 159 -15.58 -20.49 -3.51
N ASP A 160 -15.04 -19.28 -3.36
CA ASP A 160 -15.84 -18.09 -3.04
C ASP A 160 -16.38 -17.35 -4.28
N LEU A 161 -15.92 -17.69 -5.49
CA LEU A 161 -16.36 -17.07 -6.74
C LEU A 161 -17.70 -17.63 -7.30
N LEU A 162 -18.34 -18.55 -6.59
CA LEU A 162 -19.70 -19.02 -6.92
C LEU A 162 -20.80 -18.32 -6.10
N LYS A 163 -20.48 -17.29 -5.31
CA LYS A 163 -21.49 -16.45 -4.65
C LYS A 163 -21.53 -15.06 -5.29
N VAL A 164 -21.87 -15.02 -6.57
CA VAL A 164 -22.28 -13.78 -7.24
C VAL A 164 -23.61 -13.31 -6.62
N PRO A 165 -23.71 -12.11 -6.03
CA PRO A 165 -25.02 -11.49 -5.78
C PRO A 165 -25.61 -11.11 -7.12
N THR A 166 -26.83 -11.54 -7.39
CA THR A 166 -27.61 -11.25 -8.59
C THR A 166 -27.79 -9.73 -8.77
N PRO A 167 -27.51 -9.16 -9.96
CA PRO A 167 -27.96 -7.84 -10.31
C PRO A 167 -29.29 -7.98 -11.07
N PHE A 168 -30.38 -7.45 -10.54
CA PHE A 168 -31.55 -6.89 -11.25
C PHE A 168 -32.65 -6.68 -10.21
N ASN A 169 -32.69 -5.50 -9.59
CA ASN A 169 -33.92 -4.90 -9.06
C ASN A 169 -33.66 -3.44 -8.65
N GLU A 170 -33.31 -2.58 -9.61
CA GLU A 170 -33.47 -1.13 -9.39
C GLU A 170 -33.57 -0.34 -10.71
N VAL A 171 -34.42 -0.79 -11.64
CA VAL A 171 -34.92 0.09 -12.72
C VAL A 171 -36.41 -0.17 -12.92
N THR A 172 -37.20 0.16 -11.90
CA THR A 172 -38.66 0.34 -12.04
C THR A 172 -39.11 1.53 -11.19
N MET A 173 -38.65 2.74 -11.53
CA MET A 173 -39.24 3.98 -11.00
C MET A 173 -39.22 5.15 -12.00
N LEU A 174 -39.08 4.88 -13.30
CA LEU A 174 -39.29 5.91 -14.31
C LEU A 174 -40.09 5.30 -15.46
N LEU A 175 -41.41 5.28 -15.31
CA LEU A 175 -42.45 5.38 -16.33
C LEU A 175 -43.82 5.11 -15.66
N THR A 176 -44.34 6.13 -14.99
CA THR A 176 -45.78 6.31 -14.72
C THR A 176 -46.02 7.74 -14.29
N GLU A 177 -46.10 8.64 -15.27
CA GLU A 177 -47.26 9.51 -15.50
C GLU A 177 -47.22 10.01 -16.95
#